data_AF-A0A1B0FC69-F1
#
_entry.id   AF-A0A1B0FC69-F1
#
_cell.length_a   1.000
_cell.length_b   1.000
_cell.length_c   1.000
_cell.angle_alpha   90.00
_cell.angle_beta   90.00
_cell.angle_gamma   90.00
#
_symmetry.space_group_name_H-M   'P 1'
#
loop_
_entity.id
_entity.type
_entity.pdbx_description
1 polymer ?
#
loop_
_entity_poly.entity_id
_entity_poly.type
_entity_poly.pdbx_seq_one_letter_code
_entity_poly.pdbx_strand_id
1 'polypeptide(L)'
;MSSGDMLEELRMVSKNLELETEDFCSLDSSNIGPEDWTGLATLIARRSYDYHGIVVIHGTDTLAYTSAMLSFMLQNISIPVVVTGSQLSIANPVADALENCRCGIHMAASGYPGVFVAFNRYKAVYIEGFGLGGMPFLKNDFTGKVGEVIEKGMLVLAGSQCRYEGSNLSVYETGRLALEKGVIQAYDMTTEAAMTKLMWVLWADRRSPGDSDADIRHYLEQIKAHKVDFVVLPEMFCCPYQTEKFPEYAEEEGGSVWKALSAYAKEYNIYLVAGSVPEKDDEGRVYNTCYIFDRQGVQIGKHRKTHLFDIDIKGGQSFKESDTLTAGNSGTVFETEFGRMGVMICFDIRFPEFARMMVNDGARMIFVPAAFNMTTGPAHWELSFRTRALDNQIYMLGCAPARNPAASYISWGHSIFTDPWGRVRGMLDESEGILICEADLDYENEIREQLPLLKARRNDVYRIEK
;
A
#
# COMPACT_ATOMS: atom_id res chain seq x y z
N MET A 1 9.73 -28.92 2.75
CA MET A 1 8.93 -29.27 3.94
C MET A 1 8.24 -30.59 3.66
N SER A 2 8.05 -31.42 4.69
CA SER A 2 7.16 -32.58 4.59
C SER A 2 5.70 -32.13 4.58
N SER A 3 4.78 -32.98 4.12
CA SER A 3 3.33 -32.73 4.18
C SER A 3 2.83 -32.53 5.63
N GLY A 4 3.54 -33.07 6.62
CA GLY A 4 3.24 -32.89 8.05
C GLY A 4 3.54 -31.48 8.58
N ASP A 5 4.66 -30.88 8.18
CA ASP A 5 5.06 -29.53 8.63
C ASP A 5 4.08 -28.46 8.12
N MET A 6 3.57 -28.64 6.88
CA MET A 6 2.60 -27.75 6.27
C MET A 6 1.22 -27.83 6.97
N LEU A 7 0.85 -29.01 7.45
CA LEU A 7 -0.42 -29.23 8.15
C LEU A 7 -0.48 -28.45 9.47
N GLU A 8 0.64 -28.33 10.19
CA GLU A 8 0.71 -27.59 11.45
C GLU A 8 0.46 -26.08 11.26
N GLU A 9 1.04 -25.48 10.21
CA GLU A 9 0.79 -24.08 9.87
C GLU A 9 -0.63 -23.81 9.34
N LEU A 10 -1.21 -24.75 8.59
CA LEU A 10 -2.56 -24.62 8.04
C LEU A 10 -3.65 -24.83 9.11
N ARG A 11 -3.41 -25.68 10.12
CA ARG A 11 -4.33 -25.91 11.26
C ARG A 11 -4.64 -24.66 12.08
N MET A 12 -3.70 -23.72 12.15
CA MET A 12 -3.89 -22.43 12.84
C MET A 12 -5.01 -21.58 12.21
N VAL A 13 -5.32 -21.81 10.94
CA VAL A 13 -6.27 -21.02 10.14
C VAL A 13 -7.60 -21.75 9.90
N SER A 14 -7.60 -23.08 10.01
CA SER A 14 -8.74 -23.95 9.72
C SER A 14 -9.54 -24.35 10.98
N LYS A 15 -9.79 -23.41 11.90
CA LYS A 15 -10.32 -23.67 13.26
C LYS A 15 -11.59 -24.56 13.36
N ASN A 16 -12.32 -24.76 12.25
CA ASN A 16 -13.53 -25.60 12.17
C ASN A 16 -13.45 -26.72 11.10
N LEU A 17 -12.28 -27.04 10.56
CA LEU A 17 -12.10 -28.06 9.52
C LEU A 17 -11.07 -29.10 9.99
N GLU A 18 -11.38 -30.37 9.73
CA GLU A 18 -10.46 -31.49 9.89
C GLU A 18 -9.66 -31.66 8.59
N LEU A 19 -8.34 -31.54 8.68
CA LEU A 19 -7.43 -31.61 7.54
C LEU A 19 -6.57 -32.87 7.63
N GLU A 20 -6.55 -33.63 6.54
CA GLU A 20 -5.66 -34.76 6.31
C GLU A 20 -4.82 -34.51 5.05
N THR A 21 -3.59 -35.03 5.04
CA THR A 21 -2.68 -34.93 3.90
C THR A 21 -2.33 -36.31 3.39
N GLU A 22 -2.20 -36.43 2.06
CA GLU A 22 -1.77 -37.63 1.37
C GLU A 22 -0.80 -37.25 0.26
N ASP A 23 0.38 -37.85 0.27
CA ASP A 23 1.39 -37.62 -0.77
C ASP A 23 1.07 -38.49 -1.99
N PHE A 24 0.92 -37.88 -3.17
CA PHE A 24 0.64 -38.58 -4.42
C PHE A 24 1.92 -38.95 -5.19
N CYS A 25 2.75 -37.95 -5.51
CA CYS A 25 4.02 -38.16 -6.19
C CYS A 25 5.00 -37.02 -5.86
N SER A 26 6.29 -37.26 -6.09
CA SER A 26 7.35 -36.24 -5.96
C SER A 26 7.98 -35.98 -7.32
N LEU A 27 7.16 -35.52 -8.26
CA LEU A 27 7.58 -35.12 -9.60
C LEU A 27 7.67 -33.60 -9.70
N ASP A 28 8.60 -33.13 -10.52
CA ASP A 28 8.62 -31.74 -10.96
C ASP A 28 7.38 -31.45 -11.83
N SER A 29 6.72 -30.31 -11.63
CA SER A 29 5.48 -29.99 -12.34
C SER A 29 5.64 -29.98 -13.85
N SER A 30 6.82 -29.65 -14.37
CA SER A 30 7.10 -29.71 -15.82
C SER A 30 7.00 -31.12 -16.41
N ASN A 31 7.07 -32.16 -15.58
CA ASN A 31 7.06 -33.56 -15.99
C ASN A 31 5.73 -34.29 -15.71
N ILE A 32 4.73 -33.61 -15.15
CA ILE A 32 3.42 -34.21 -14.88
C ILE A 32 2.66 -34.38 -16.21
N GLY A 33 2.27 -35.61 -16.53
CA GLY A 33 1.65 -35.95 -17.81
C GLY A 33 0.39 -36.84 -17.69
N PRO A 34 -0.06 -37.42 -18.82
CA PRO A 34 -1.32 -38.16 -18.89
C PRO A 34 -1.46 -39.35 -17.91
N GLU A 35 -0.38 -40.08 -17.66
CA GLU A 35 -0.38 -41.21 -16.71
C GLU A 35 -0.60 -40.71 -15.27
N ASP A 36 0.07 -39.62 -14.90
CA ASP A 36 -0.06 -38.97 -13.59
C ASP A 36 -1.46 -38.37 -13.41
N TRP A 37 -2.02 -37.73 -14.44
CA TRP A 37 -3.38 -37.19 -14.40
C TRP A 37 -4.40 -38.31 -14.16
N THR A 38 -4.22 -39.47 -14.81
CA THR A 38 -5.09 -40.63 -14.63
C THR A 38 -4.97 -41.18 -13.20
N GLY A 39 -3.75 -41.31 -12.69
CA GLY A 39 -3.49 -41.74 -11.31
C GLY A 39 -4.12 -40.79 -10.29
N LEU A 40 -3.91 -39.49 -10.48
CA LEU A 40 -4.44 -38.44 -9.60
C LEU A 40 -5.97 -38.41 -9.62
N ALA A 41 -6.60 -38.44 -10.79
CA ALA A 41 -8.06 -38.49 -10.92
C ALA A 41 -8.64 -39.75 -10.24
N THR A 42 -7.98 -40.90 -10.39
CA THR A 42 -8.40 -42.15 -9.75
C THR A 42 -8.31 -42.05 -8.23
N LEU A 43 -7.23 -41.46 -7.70
CA LEU A 43 -7.07 -41.22 -6.27
C LEU A 43 -8.17 -40.28 -5.75
N ILE A 44 -8.38 -39.15 -6.42
CA ILE A 44 -9.40 -38.16 -6.06
C ILE A 44 -10.79 -38.79 -6.04
N ALA A 45 -11.15 -39.55 -7.08
CA ALA A 45 -12.45 -40.23 -7.16
C ALA A 45 -12.65 -41.27 -6.06
N ARG A 46 -11.58 -41.94 -5.62
CA ARG A 46 -11.65 -42.87 -4.49
C ARG A 46 -11.82 -42.12 -3.16
N ARG A 47 -11.07 -41.04 -2.96
CA ARG A 47 -11.11 -40.24 -1.72
C ARG A 47 -12.34 -39.35 -1.61
N SER A 48 -13.05 -39.08 -2.71
CA SER A 48 -14.23 -38.22 -2.69
C SER A 48 -15.41 -38.77 -1.88
N TYR A 49 -15.37 -40.06 -1.49
CA TYR A 49 -16.36 -40.66 -0.59
C TYR A 49 -16.06 -40.40 0.89
N ASP A 50 -14.81 -40.07 1.22
CA ASP A 50 -14.32 -39.93 2.60
C ASP A 50 -14.25 -38.46 3.04
N TYR A 51 -14.16 -37.51 2.11
CA TYR A 51 -13.96 -36.09 2.40
C TYR A 51 -15.03 -35.19 1.76
N HIS A 52 -15.25 -34.02 2.38
CA HIS A 52 -16.18 -32.99 1.89
C HIS A 52 -15.59 -32.08 0.80
N GLY A 53 -14.28 -32.12 0.60
CA GLY A 53 -13.55 -31.33 -0.38
C GLY A 53 -12.09 -31.75 -0.42
N ILE A 54 -11.44 -31.59 -1.58
CA ILE A 54 -10.04 -32.00 -1.80
C ILE A 54 -9.26 -30.80 -2.33
N VAL A 55 -8.07 -30.55 -1.79
CA VAL A 55 -7.12 -29.56 -2.30
C VAL A 55 -5.91 -30.28 -2.86
N VAL A 56 -5.61 -30.03 -4.14
CA VAL A 56 -4.44 -30.55 -4.84
C VAL A 56 -3.38 -29.45 -4.88
N ILE A 57 -2.27 -29.68 -4.20
CA ILE A 57 -1.10 -28.79 -4.23
C ILE A 57 -0.21 -29.22 -5.40
N HIS A 58 0.05 -28.29 -6.32
CA HIS A 58 0.71 -28.56 -7.59
C HIS A 58 1.68 -27.42 -7.95
N GLY A 59 2.79 -27.71 -8.66
CA GLY A 59 3.67 -26.66 -9.18
C GLY A 59 3.07 -25.94 -10.40
N THR A 60 3.44 -24.70 -10.69
CA THR A 60 2.67 -23.88 -11.64
C THR A 60 2.88 -24.22 -13.13
N ASP A 61 3.91 -24.98 -13.51
CA ASP A 61 4.28 -25.18 -14.93
C ASP A 61 3.18 -25.83 -15.77
N THR A 62 2.55 -26.88 -15.25
CA THR A 62 1.50 -27.65 -15.94
C THR A 62 0.15 -27.60 -15.23
N LEU A 63 0.02 -26.78 -14.18
CA LEU A 63 -1.19 -26.69 -13.35
C LEU A 63 -2.46 -26.45 -14.18
N ALA A 64 -2.39 -25.58 -15.18
CA ALA A 64 -3.53 -25.30 -16.06
C ALA A 64 -3.98 -26.55 -16.82
N TYR A 65 -3.03 -27.34 -17.34
CA TYR A 65 -3.33 -28.59 -18.05
C TYR A 65 -3.86 -29.67 -17.11
N THR A 66 -3.23 -29.86 -15.95
CA THR A 66 -3.70 -30.79 -14.92
C THR A 66 -5.14 -30.44 -14.50
N SER A 67 -5.42 -29.16 -14.23
CA SER A 67 -6.76 -28.71 -13.81
C SER A 67 -7.81 -28.93 -14.90
N ALA A 68 -7.46 -28.62 -16.16
CA ALA A 68 -8.33 -28.88 -17.29
C ALA A 68 -8.64 -30.37 -17.44
N MET A 69 -7.63 -31.24 -17.37
CA MET A 69 -7.81 -32.68 -17.51
C MET A 69 -8.62 -33.28 -16.37
N LEU A 70 -8.38 -32.87 -15.12
CA LEU A 70 -9.22 -33.26 -13.98
C LEU A 70 -10.67 -32.85 -14.19
N SER A 71 -10.95 -31.67 -14.75
CA SER A 71 -12.33 -31.23 -15.03
C SER A 71 -13.05 -32.14 -16.04
N PHE A 72 -12.32 -32.73 -16.99
CA PHE A 72 -12.87 -33.70 -17.96
C PHE A 72 -12.98 -35.10 -17.39
N MET A 73 -12.06 -35.52 -16.52
CA MET A 73 -12.06 -36.86 -15.93
C MET A 73 -13.07 -36.99 -14.76
N LEU A 74 -13.34 -35.89 -14.06
CA LEU A 74 -14.17 -35.84 -12.85
C LEU A 74 -15.52 -35.13 -13.06
N GLN A 75 -16.14 -35.29 -14.23
CA GLN A 75 -17.35 -34.54 -14.64
C GLN A 75 -18.54 -34.60 -13.64
N ASN A 76 -18.64 -35.67 -12.85
CA ASN A 76 -19.75 -35.90 -11.92
C ASN A 76 -19.30 -35.93 -10.45
N ILE A 77 -18.16 -35.33 -10.13
CA ILE A 77 -17.69 -35.28 -8.75
C ILE A 77 -18.65 -34.45 -7.89
N SER A 78 -19.07 -35.00 -6.74
CA SER A 78 -20.06 -34.38 -5.85
C SER A 78 -19.45 -33.44 -4.82
N ILE A 79 -18.13 -33.28 -4.83
CA ILE A 79 -17.38 -32.43 -3.91
C ILE A 79 -16.47 -31.46 -4.69
N PRO A 80 -16.08 -30.33 -4.10
CA PRO A 80 -15.04 -29.47 -4.67
C PRO A 80 -13.69 -30.18 -4.71
N VAL A 81 -13.02 -30.09 -5.85
CA VAL A 81 -11.61 -30.44 -6.05
C VAL A 81 -10.89 -29.16 -6.47
N VAL A 82 -10.04 -28.64 -5.61
CA VAL A 82 -9.39 -27.34 -5.81
C VAL A 82 -7.92 -27.53 -6.07
N VAL A 83 -7.43 -27.11 -7.24
CA VAL A 83 -6.02 -27.13 -7.60
C VAL A 83 -5.40 -25.77 -7.27
N THR A 84 -4.26 -25.77 -6.60
CA THR A 84 -3.52 -24.55 -6.24
C THR A 84 -2.02 -24.80 -6.29
N GLY A 85 -1.22 -23.72 -6.24
CA GLY A 85 0.23 -23.83 -6.38
C GLY A 85 0.99 -22.55 -6.03
N SER A 86 2.30 -22.59 -6.23
CA SER A 86 3.19 -21.41 -6.18
C SER A 86 4.40 -21.64 -7.08
N GLN A 87 4.98 -20.55 -7.58
CA GLN A 87 6.24 -20.59 -8.31
C GLN A 87 7.45 -20.79 -7.39
N LEU A 88 7.33 -20.37 -6.13
CA LEU A 88 8.39 -20.46 -5.14
C LEU A 88 8.03 -21.52 -4.09
N SER A 89 9.06 -22.17 -3.56
CA SER A 89 8.89 -23.10 -2.44
C SER A 89 8.25 -22.39 -1.25
N ILE A 90 7.37 -23.09 -0.51
CA ILE A 90 6.74 -22.58 0.71
C ILE A 90 7.75 -22.15 1.79
N ALA A 91 8.99 -22.67 1.74
CA ALA A 91 10.06 -22.26 2.64
C ALA A 91 10.66 -20.88 2.29
N ASN A 92 10.30 -20.30 1.14
CA ASN A 92 10.76 -18.98 0.74
C ASN A 92 9.86 -17.91 1.39
N PRO A 93 10.41 -16.96 2.17
CA PRO A 93 9.61 -15.95 2.89
C PRO A 93 8.74 -15.04 2.01
N VAL A 94 9.05 -14.93 0.71
CA VAL A 94 8.24 -14.12 -0.24
C VAL A 94 7.31 -14.98 -1.10
N ALA A 95 7.24 -16.29 -0.89
CA ALA A 95 6.32 -17.16 -1.59
C ALA A 95 4.87 -16.90 -1.13
N ASP A 96 3.93 -17.04 -2.06
CA ASP A 96 2.49 -16.97 -1.83
C ASP A 96 1.85 -18.34 -1.59
N ALA A 97 2.67 -19.39 -1.42
CA ALA A 97 2.23 -20.77 -1.33
C ALA A 97 1.24 -21.01 -0.18
N LEU A 98 1.48 -20.43 1.00
CA LEU A 98 0.62 -20.63 2.17
C LEU A 98 -0.72 -19.91 2.00
N GLU A 99 -0.71 -18.68 1.46
CA GLU A 99 -1.91 -17.92 1.11
C GLU A 99 -2.76 -18.64 0.07
N ASN A 100 -2.13 -19.20 -0.96
CA ASN A 100 -2.80 -19.96 -2.02
C ASN A 100 -3.43 -21.24 -1.45
N CYS A 101 -2.73 -21.97 -0.57
CA CYS A 101 -3.29 -23.12 0.14
C CYS A 101 -4.50 -22.74 0.99
N ARG A 102 -4.44 -21.64 1.74
CA ARG A 102 -5.58 -21.13 2.53
C ARG A 102 -6.79 -20.79 1.66
N CYS A 103 -6.55 -20.12 0.53
CA CYS A 103 -7.59 -19.83 -0.47
C CYS A 103 -8.22 -21.13 -1.01
N GLY A 104 -7.37 -22.12 -1.34
CA GLY A 104 -7.81 -23.44 -1.80
C GLY A 104 -8.68 -24.17 -0.78
N ILE A 105 -8.29 -24.16 0.50
CA ILE A 105 -9.06 -24.76 1.60
C ILE A 105 -10.42 -24.06 1.77
N HIS A 106 -10.46 -22.72 1.71
CA HIS A 106 -11.73 -22.00 1.79
C HIS A 106 -12.63 -22.28 0.60
N MET A 107 -12.07 -22.41 -0.61
CA MET A 107 -12.83 -22.81 -1.78
C MET A 107 -13.35 -24.25 -1.65
N ALA A 108 -12.53 -25.17 -1.14
CA ALA A 108 -12.97 -26.55 -0.89
C ALA A 108 -14.05 -26.64 0.21
N ALA A 109 -14.00 -25.76 1.22
CA ALA A 109 -15.01 -25.70 2.27
C ALA A 109 -16.36 -25.11 1.80
N SER A 110 -16.41 -24.50 0.60
CA SER A 110 -17.65 -23.90 0.06
C SER A 110 -18.73 -24.94 -0.28
N GLY A 111 -18.34 -26.20 -0.50
CA GLY A 111 -19.24 -27.28 -0.89
C GLY A 111 -19.74 -27.21 -2.35
N TYR A 112 -19.26 -26.28 -3.17
CA TYR A 112 -19.60 -26.25 -4.59
C TYR A 112 -18.93 -27.42 -5.32
N PRO A 113 -19.69 -28.35 -5.94
CA PRO A 113 -19.10 -29.49 -6.62
C PRO A 113 -18.40 -29.06 -7.91
N GLY A 114 -17.28 -29.70 -8.22
CA GLY A 114 -16.52 -29.49 -9.45
C GLY A 114 -15.03 -29.30 -9.24
N VAL A 115 -14.32 -29.08 -10.35
CA VAL A 115 -12.87 -28.81 -10.34
C VAL A 115 -12.64 -27.31 -10.46
N PHE A 116 -11.88 -26.75 -9.52
CA PHE A 116 -11.60 -25.32 -9.44
C PHE A 116 -10.11 -25.06 -9.36
N VAL A 117 -9.70 -23.88 -9.78
CA VAL A 117 -8.36 -23.34 -9.55
C VAL A 117 -8.48 -22.17 -8.59
N ALA A 118 -7.69 -22.16 -7.53
CA ALA A 118 -7.74 -21.11 -6.51
C ALA A 118 -6.35 -20.52 -6.26
N PHE A 119 -6.25 -19.21 -6.42
CA PHE A 119 -5.09 -18.40 -6.09
C PHE A 119 -5.56 -17.16 -5.35
N ASN A 120 -4.75 -16.68 -4.40
CA ASN A 120 -5.03 -15.45 -3.69
C ASN A 120 -4.45 -14.23 -4.44
N ARG A 121 -4.97 -13.02 -4.18
CA ARG A 121 -4.41 -11.72 -4.62
C ARG A 121 -4.34 -11.47 -6.14
N TYR A 122 -5.34 -11.87 -6.92
CA TYR A 122 -5.43 -11.46 -8.33
C TYR A 122 -5.94 -10.01 -8.47
N LYS A 123 -5.29 -9.25 -9.35
CA LYS A 123 -5.67 -7.85 -9.68
C LYS A 123 -6.23 -7.70 -11.09
N ALA A 124 -5.95 -8.67 -11.95
CA ALA A 124 -6.47 -8.72 -13.31
C ALA A 124 -6.64 -10.16 -13.79
N VAL A 125 -7.47 -10.34 -14.80
CA VAL A 125 -7.69 -11.61 -15.49
C VAL A 125 -7.53 -11.39 -17.00
N TYR A 126 -6.84 -12.32 -17.65
CA TYR A 126 -6.82 -12.44 -19.10
C TYR A 126 -7.62 -13.68 -19.52
N ILE A 127 -8.58 -13.51 -20.43
CA ILE A 127 -9.48 -14.56 -20.90
C ILE A 127 -9.21 -14.83 -22.38
N GLU A 128 -8.84 -16.07 -22.70
CA GLU A 128 -8.80 -16.54 -24.09
C GLU A 128 -10.22 -16.97 -24.50
N GLY A 129 -10.92 -16.09 -25.22
CA GLY A 129 -12.28 -16.38 -25.69
C GLY A 129 -12.30 -17.25 -26.95
N PHE A 130 -13.47 -17.83 -27.25
CA PHE A 130 -13.67 -18.68 -28.42
C PHE A 130 -13.76 -17.85 -29.71
N GLY A 131 -13.19 -18.34 -30.82
CA GLY A 131 -13.27 -17.68 -32.12
C GLY A 131 -12.70 -16.26 -32.06
N LEU A 132 -13.52 -15.24 -32.27
CA LEU A 132 -13.09 -13.83 -32.18
C LEU A 132 -13.06 -13.27 -30.74
N GLY A 133 -13.03 -14.14 -29.71
CA GLY A 133 -13.00 -13.75 -28.29
C GLY A 133 -14.35 -13.88 -27.56
N GLY A 134 -15.28 -14.65 -28.12
CA GLY A 134 -16.62 -14.83 -27.54
C GLY A 134 -16.62 -15.61 -26.22
N MET A 135 -17.54 -15.25 -25.33
CA MET A 135 -17.77 -15.88 -24.03
C MET A 135 -19.22 -16.36 -23.90
N PRO A 136 -19.48 -17.44 -23.14
CA PRO A 136 -20.84 -17.97 -22.96
C PRO A 136 -21.68 -17.06 -22.04
N PHE A 137 -22.96 -16.85 -22.39
CA PHE A 137 -23.88 -16.00 -21.61
C PHE A 137 -25.27 -16.62 -21.36
N LEU A 138 -25.63 -17.74 -22.00
CA LEU A 138 -27.01 -18.27 -21.95
C LEU A 138 -27.28 -19.20 -20.77
N LYS A 139 -26.63 -20.37 -20.71
CA LYS A 139 -26.90 -21.39 -19.68
C LYS A 139 -26.16 -21.11 -18.37
N ASN A 140 -24.93 -20.63 -18.51
CA ASN A 140 -24.07 -20.18 -17.43
C ASN A 140 -23.61 -18.78 -17.84
N ASP A 141 -24.20 -17.74 -17.26
CA ASP A 141 -23.94 -16.34 -17.62
C ASP A 141 -22.53 -15.91 -17.17
N PHE A 142 -21.52 -16.43 -17.87
CA PHE A 142 -20.13 -16.18 -17.57
C PHE A 142 -19.79 -14.71 -17.81
N THR A 143 -20.31 -14.12 -18.89
CA THR A 143 -20.16 -12.69 -19.18
C THR A 143 -20.74 -11.81 -18.07
N GLY A 144 -21.91 -12.16 -17.52
CA GLY A 144 -22.47 -11.48 -16.35
C GLY A 144 -21.56 -11.56 -15.12
N LYS A 145 -21.00 -12.73 -14.84
CA LYS A 145 -20.01 -12.91 -13.76
C LYS A 145 -18.71 -12.15 -13.99
N VAL A 146 -18.27 -12.02 -15.23
CA VAL A 146 -17.15 -11.14 -15.59
C VAL A 146 -17.48 -9.67 -15.27
N GLY A 147 -18.71 -9.22 -15.54
CA GLY A 147 -19.16 -7.89 -15.12
C GLY A 147 -19.10 -7.67 -13.61
N GLU A 148 -19.60 -8.63 -12.81
CA GLU A 148 -19.59 -8.54 -11.34
C GLU A 148 -18.18 -8.40 -10.76
N VAL A 149 -17.16 -8.97 -11.39
CA VAL A 149 -15.78 -8.83 -10.93
C VAL A 149 -15.12 -7.53 -11.39
N ILE A 150 -15.49 -7.01 -12.57
CA ILE A 150 -15.05 -5.69 -13.04
C ILE A 150 -15.62 -4.60 -12.13
N GLU A 151 -16.88 -4.70 -11.73
CA GLU A 151 -17.52 -3.79 -10.76
C GLU A 151 -16.81 -3.79 -9.40
N LYS A 152 -16.15 -4.90 -9.04
CA LYS A 152 -15.31 -5.02 -7.83
C LYS A 152 -13.87 -4.51 -8.04
N GLY A 153 -13.59 -3.86 -9.16
CA GLY A 153 -12.30 -3.23 -9.47
C GLY A 153 -11.27 -4.15 -10.13
N MET A 154 -11.66 -5.34 -10.62
CA MET A 154 -10.74 -6.23 -11.33
C MET A 154 -10.62 -5.85 -12.81
N LEU A 155 -9.38 -5.71 -13.29
CA LEU A 155 -9.13 -5.47 -14.71
C LEU A 155 -9.31 -6.77 -15.50
N VAL A 156 -10.20 -6.80 -16.51
CA VAL A 156 -10.41 -8.00 -17.32
C VAL A 156 -10.08 -7.71 -18.78
N LEU A 157 -9.09 -8.42 -19.31
CA LEU A 157 -8.75 -8.41 -20.73
C LEU A 157 -9.26 -9.69 -21.40
N ALA A 158 -9.72 -9.59 -22.63
CA ALA A 158 -10.11 -10.73 -23.44
C ALA A 158 -9.43 -10.74 -24.80
N GLY A 159 -8.79 -11.86 -25.09
CA GLY A 159 -8.22 -12.16 -26.40
C GLY A 159 -8.93 -13.35 -27.05
N SER A 160 -8.23 -13.97 -27.99
CA SER A 160 -8.72 -15.13 -28.72
C SER A 160 -7.77 -16.30 -28.54
N GLN A 161 -8.32 -17.51 -28.40
CA GLN A 161 -7.54 -18.75 -28.50
C GLN A 161 -6.98 -19.00 -29.93
N CYS A 162 -7.47 -18.27 -30.95
CA CYS A 162 -7.03 -18.38 -32.34
C CYS A 162 -5.75 -17.58 -32.56
N ARG A 163 -4.63 -18.31 -32.68
CA ARG A 163 -3.27 -17.74 -32.77
C ARG A 163 -3.04 -16.69 -33.87
N TYR A 164 -3.79 -16.73 -34.97
CA TYR A 164 -3.51 -15.93 -36.18
C TYR A 164 -4.58 -14.89 -36.55
N GLU A 165 -5.71 -14.85 -35.84
CA GLU A 165 -6.85 -13.99 -36.21
C GLU A 165 -7.12 -12.88 -35.20
N GLY A 166 -6.60 -12.99 -33.98
CA GLY A 166 -6.85 -12.03 -32.91
C GLY A 166 -8.32 -12.05 -32.43
N SER A 167 -8.68 -11.03 -31.66
CA SER A 167 -10.02 -10.84 -31.09
C SER A 167 -10.72 -9.65 -31.73
N ASN A 168 -12.04 -9.81 -31.95
CA ASN A 168 -12.94 -8.75 -32.36
C ASN A 168 -14.33 -8.99 -31.74
N LEU A 169 -14.47 -8.53 -30.51
CA LEU A 169 -15.66 -8.66 -29.67
C LEU A 169 -16.86 -7.91 -30.25
N SER A 170 -16.66 -6.95 -31.15
CA SER A 170 -17.76 -6.18 -31.75
C SER A 170 -18.58 -6.94 -32.80
N VAL A 171 -18.09 -8.09 -33.29
CA VAL A 171 -18.73 -8.83 -34.38
C VAL A 171 -19.97 -9.58 -33.90
N TYR A 172 -19.82 -10.37 -32.83
CA TYR A 172 -20.86 -11.25 -32.31
C TYR A 172 -21.45 -10.71 -31.00
N GLU A 173 -22.72 -11.01 -30.75
CA GLU A 173 -23.44 -10.61 -29.53
C GLU A 173 -22.68 -10.97 -28.25
N THR A 174 -22.08 -12.16 -28.21
CA THR A 174 -21.26 -12.66 -27.09
C THR A 174 -20.14 -11.70 -26.70
N GLY A 175 -19.45 -11.13 -27.68
CA GLY A 175 -18.36 -10.18 -27.45
C GLY A 175 -18.87 -8.77 -27.14
N ARG A 176 -19.98 -8.34 -27.76
CA ARG A 176 -20.58 -7.02 -27.47
C ARG A 176 -21.02 -6.92 -26.01
N LEU A 177 -21.64 -7.98 -25.49
CA LEU A 177 -22.02 -8.06 -24.08
C LEU A 177 -20.80 -7.98 -23.15
N ALA A 178 -19.68 -8.60 -23.52
CA ALA A 178 -18.44 -8.49 -22.75
C ALA A 178 -17.89 -7.05 -22.73
N LEU A 179 -17.90 -6.37 -23.88
CA LEU A 179 -17.50 -4.95 -23.98
C LEU A 179 -18.41 -4.05 -23.12
N GLU A 180 -19.73 -4.28 -23.15
CA GLU A 180 -20.69 -3.54 -22.32
C GLU A 180 -20.45 -3.72 -20.82
N LYS A 181 -19.92 -4.88 -20.40
CA LYS A 181 -19.52 -5.15 -19.02
C LYS A 181 -18.14 -4.58 -18.64
N GLY A 182 -17.45 -3.94 -19.57
CA GLY A 182 -16.14 -3.30 -19.32
C GLY A 182 -14.93 -4.18 -19.63
N VAL A 183 -15.10 -5.32 -20.32
CA VAL A 183 -13.97 -6.14 -20.77
C VAL A 183 -13.14 -5.39 -21.80
N ILE A 184 -11.82 -5.42 -21.63
CA ILE A 184 -10.87 -4.79 -22.55
C ILE A 184 -10.44 -5.80 -23.62
N GLN A 185 -10.65 -5.46 -24.88
CA GLN A 185 -10.24 -6.31 -25.99
C GLN A 185 -8.71 -6.28 -26.19
N ALA A 186 -8.11 -7.46 -26.40
CA ALA A 186 -6.68 -7.61 -26.66
C ALA A 186 -6.30 -7.44 -28.15
N TYR A 187 -7.29 -7.35 -29.03
CA TYR A 187 -7.13 -7.19 -30.48
C TYR A 187 -6.23 -8.29 -31.07
N ASP A 188 -5.16 -7.92 -31.75
CA ASP A 188 -4.18 -8.78 -32.40
C ASP A 188 -3.04 -9.22 -31.48
N MET A 189 -3.09 -8.88 -30.19
CA MET A 189 -2.08 -9.32 -29.24
C MET A 189 -2.15 -10.82 -29.01
N THR A 190 -0.99 -11.48 -29.06
CA THR A 190 -0.85 -12.83 -28.51
C THR A 190 -1.06 -12.82 -27.00
N THR A 191 -1.37 -13.97 -26.43
CA THR A 191 -1.50 -14.15 -24.98
C THR A 191 -0.27 -13.67 -24.23
N GLU A 192 0.93 -13.98 -24.72
CA GLU A 192 2.19 -13.54 -24.12
C GLU A 192 2.34 -12.01 -24.16
N ALA A 193 1.98 -11.38 -25.27
CA ALA A 193 2.06 -9.93 -25.41
C ALA A 193 1.03 -9.22 -24.51
N ALA A 194 -0.20 -9.72 -24.47
CA ALA A 194 -1.27 -9.19 -23.63
C ALA A 194 -0.93 -9.33 -22.14
N MET A 195 -0.49 -10.52 -21.71
CA MET A 195 -0.09 -10.76 -20.32
C MET A 195 1.12 -9.91 -19.92
N THR A 196 2.15 -9.80 -20.76
CA THR A 196 3.34 -8.99 -20.46
C THR A 196 2.98 -7.51 -20.28
N LYS A 197 2.14 -6.96 -21.16
CA LYS A 197 1.68 -5.57 -21.04
C LYS A 197 0.77 -5.38 -19.83
N LEU A 198 -0.10 -6.35 -19.53
CA LEU A 198 -0.96 -6.34 -18.35
C LEU A 198 -0.12 -6.32 -17.07
N MET A 199 0.91 -7.16 -16.99
CA MET A 199 1.88 -7.16 -15.88
C MET A 199 2.59 -5.80 -15.76
N TRP A 200 3.01 -5.21 -16.88
CA TRP A 200 3.64 -3.90 -16.88
C TRP A 200 2.69 -2.79 -16.42
N VAL A 201 1.42 -2.78 -16.88
CA VAL A 201 0.42 -1.81 -16.45
C VAL A 201 0.12 -1.96 -14.96
N LEU A 202 -0.08 -3.18 -14.47
CA LEU A 202 -0.30 -3.43 -13.05
C LEU A 202 0.90 -3.03 -12.20
N TRP A 203 2.13 -3.19 -12.72
CA TRP A 203 3.34 -2.73 -12.05
C TRP A 203 3.52 -1.21 -12.12
N ALA A 204 3.22 -0.58 -13.25
CA ALA A 204 3.28 0.86 -13.43
C ALA A 204 2.24 1.57 -12.55
N ASP A 205 1.07 0.95 -12.37
CA ASP A 205 0.04 1.42 -11.46
C ASP A 205 0.44 1.28 -9.97
N ARG A 206 1.34 0.34 -9.61
CA ARG A 206 1.96 0.35 -8.26
C ARG A 206 2.88 1.56 -8.03
N ARG A 207 3.31 2.25 -9.09
CA ARG A 207 3.99 3.55 -9.00
C ARG A 207 3.02 4.72 -9.08
N SER A 208 1.72 4.46 -9.26
CA SER A 208 0.67 5.43 -8.93
C SER A 208 0.69 5.56 -7.40
N PRO A 209 0.82 6.78 -6.86
CA PRO A 209 0.76 7.01 -5.41
C PRO A 209 -0.58 6.47 -4.87
N GLY A 210 -0.55 5.32 -4.21
CA GLY A 210 -1.76 4.58 -3.85
C GLY A 210 -1.50 3.22 -3.20
N ASP A 211 -0.45 2.48 -3.60
CA ASP A 211 -0.05 1.22 -2.94
C ASP A 211 0.90 1.45 -1.74
N SER A 212 0.70 2.59 -1.05
CA SER A 212 1.56 3.09 0.05
C SER A 212 1.76 2.11 1.21
N ASP A 213 0.85 1.16 1.40
CA ASP A 213 0.89 0.19 2.48
C ASP A 213 2.08 -0.78 2.37
N ALA A 214 2.34 -1.29 1.15
CA ALA A 214 3.44 -2.23 0.91
C ALA A 214 4.81 -1.55 1.04
N ASP A 215 4.91 -0.31 0.58
CA ASP A 215 6.14 0.48 0.64
C ASP A 215 6.47 0.87 2.08
N ILE A 216 5.49 1.30 2.88
CA ILE A 216 5.70 1.61 4.30
C ILE A 216 6.19 0.38 5.04
N ARG A 217 5.53 -0.77 4.87
CA ARG A 217 5.96 -2.03 5.52
C ARG A 217 7.38 -2.41 5.12
N HIS A 218 7.74 -2.24 3.86
CA HIS A 218 9.09 -2.50 3.38
C HIS A 218 10.14 -1.64 4.12
N TYR A 219 9.87 -0.34 4.32
CA TYR A 219 10.76 0.54 5.07
C TYR A 219 10.80 0.22 6.57
N LEU A 220 9.66 -0.08 7.18
CA LEU A 220 9.57 -0.43 8.59
C LEU A 220 10.36 -1.72 8.91
N GLU A 221 10.33 -2.72 8.02
CA GLU A 221 11.15 -3.92 8.19
C GLU A 221 12.65 -3.64 8.11
N GLN A 222 13.10 -2.72 7.25
CA GLN A 222 14.52 -2.35 7.16
C GLN A 222 15.05 -1.69 8.44
N ILE A 223 14.23 -0.89 9.12
CA ILE A 223 14.63 -0.17 10.34
C ILE A 223 14.37 -0.95 11.62
N LYS A 224 13.68 -2.08 11.56
CA LYS A 224 13.29 -2.91 12.72
C LYS A 224 14.46 -3.25 13.65
N ALA A 225 15.63 -3.54 13.08
CA ALA A 225 16.84 -3.86 13.84
C ALA A 225 17.42 -2.64 14.60
N HIS A 226 17.13 -1.42 14.17
CA HIS A 226 17.65 -0.19 14.74
C HIS A 226 16.88 0.28 15.99
N LYS A 227 15.71 -0.30 16.27
CA LYS A 227 14.86 0.02 17.44
C LYS A 227 14.60 1.52 17.60
N VAL A 228 14.18 2.16 16.52
CA VAL A 228 13.86 3.59 16.54
C VAL A 228 12.63 3.89 17.40
N ASP A 229 12.57 5.09 17.98
CA ASP A 229 11.43 5.53 18.79
C ASP A 229 10.34 6.19 17.96
N PHE A 230 10.73 7.00 16.98
CA PHE A 230 9.83 7.73 16.09
C PHE A 230 10.09 7.34 14.63
N VAL A 231 9.01 7.23 13.86
CA VAL A 231 9.03 7.18 12.40
C VAL A 231 8.18 8.32 11.86
N VAL A 232 8.69 8.99 10.82
CA VAL A 232 8.00 10.08 10.14
C VAL A 232 7.88 9.72 8.66
N LEU A 233 6.66 9.78 8.13
CA LEU A 233 6.38 9.61 6.70
C LEU A 233 6.31 10.98 6.00
N PRO A 234 6.40 11.03 4.66
CA PRO A 234 6.31 12.29 3.94
C PRO A 234 4.86 12.80 3.80
N GLU A 235 4.72 14.05 3.34
CA GLU A 235 3.42 14.68 3.06
C GLU A 235 2.69 13.99 1.90
N MET A 236 1.38 13.78 2.04
CA MET A 236 0.50 13.13 1.05
C MET A 236 1.10 11.84 0.46
N PHE A 237 1.71 11.01 1.32
CA PHE A 237 2.46 9.83 0.87
C PHE A 237 1.58 8.79 0.15
N CYS A 238 0.27 8.81 0.39
CA CYS A 238 -0.68 7.82 -0.14
C CYS A 238 -1.40 8.26 -1.42
N CYS A 239 -1.12 9.46 -1.97
CA CYS A 239 -1.80 9.95 -3.16
C CYS A 239 -0.92 10.91 -3.98
N PRO A 240 -1.24 11.16 -5.27
CA PRO A 240 -0.51 12.13 -6.06
C PRO A 240 -0.70 13.52 -5.46
N TYR A 241 0.36 14.32 -5.44
CA TYR A 241 0.30 15.72 -5.01
C TYR A 241 -0.34 16.60 -6.12
N GLN A 242 -1.63 16.38 -6.34
CA GLN A 242 -2.48 17.04 -7.34
C GLN A 242 -3.80 17.40 -6.67
N THR A 243 -4.19 18.67 -6.74
CA THR A 243 -5.39 19.19 -6.07
C THR A 243 -6.64 18.40 -6.43
N GLU A 244 -6.84 18.16 -7.72
CA GLU A 244 -7.96 17.37 -8.27
C GLU A 244 -7.99 15.90 -7.84
N LYS A 245 -6.86 15.34 -7.38
CA LYS A 245 -6.79 13.96 -6.87
C LYS A 245 -7.06 13.84 -5.39
N PHE A 246 -6.89 14.89 -4.59
CA PHE A 246 -7.09 14.76 -3.14
C PHE A 246 -8.47 14.24 -2.73
N PRO A 247 -9.60 14.68 -3.33
CA PRO A 247 -10.92 14.16 -2.97
C PRO A 247 -11.13 12.69 -3.39
N GLU A 248 -10.51 12.25 -4.49
CA GLU A 248 -10.60 10.85 -4.97
C GLU A 248 -9.95 9.89 -3.98
N TYR A 249 -8.86 10.31 -3.33
CA TYR A 249 -8.09 9.51 -2.38
C TYR A 249 -8.46 9.81 -0.91
N ALA A 250 -9.39 10.75 -0.66
CA ALA A 250 -9.72 11.19 0.68
C ALA A 250 -10.46 10.11 1.46
N GLU A 251 -9.93 9.77 2.63
CA GLU A 251 -10.55 8.83 3.56
C GLU A 251 -11.05 9.54 4.82
N GLU A 252 -12.10 8.98 5.43
CA GLU A 252 -12.52 9.38 6.77
C GLU A 252 -11.53 8.87 7.81
N GLU A 253 -11.46 9.54 8.96
CA GLU A 253 -10.71 9.03 10.11
C GLU A 253 -11.21 7.64 10.52
N GLY A 254 -10.30 6.68 10.70
CA GLY A 254 -10.68 5.26 10.87
C GLY A 254 -10.86 4.48 9.55
N GLY A 255 -10.55 5.10 8.42
CA GLY A 255 -10.45 4.49 7.09
C GLY A 255 -9.38 3.40 6.97
N SER A 256 -9.11 2.98 5.74
CA SER A 256 -8.20 1.87 5.44
C SER A 256 -6.75 2.25 5.74
N VAL A 257 -6.32 3.44 5.30
CA VAL A 257 -4.97 3.97 5.53
C VAL A 257 -4.76 4.23 7.02
N TRP A 258 -5.76 4.81 7.69
CA TRP A 258 -5.71 5.04 9.14
C TRP A 258 -5.50 3.74 9.93
N LYS A 259 -6.25 2.69 9.61
CA LYS A 259 -6.16 1.38 10.30
C LYS A 259 -4.81 0.72 10.05
N ALA A 260 -4.28 0.82 8.85
CA ALA A 260 -2.96 0.31 8.52
C ALA A 260 -1.87 1.03 9.34
N LEU A 261 -1.89 2.36 9.38
CA LEU A 261 -0.93 3.17 10.15
C LEU A 261 -1.00 2.88 11.66
N SER A 262 -2.20 2.77 12.22
CA SER A 262 -2.42 2.36 13.61
C SER A 262 -1.83 0.98 13.88
N ALA A 263 -2.06 0.01 12.98
CA ALA A 263 -1.51 -1.34 13.11
C ALA A 263 0.02 -1.33 13.03
N TYR A 264 0.62 -0.53 12.15
CA TYR A 264 2.07 -0.39 12.03
C TYR A 264 2.71 0.17 13.29
N ALA A 265 2.16 1.25 13.85
CA ALA A 265 2.70 1.83 15.08
C ALA A 265 2.75 0.78 16.22
N LYS A 266 1.69 -0.04 16.32
CA LYS A 266 1.60 -1.14 17.28
C LYS A 266 2.55 -2.30 16.97
N GLU A 267 2.58 -2.77 15.73
CA GLU A 267 3.36 -3.94 15.29
C GLU A 267 4.86 -3.72 15.48
N TYR A 268 5.34 -2.50 15.16
CA TYR A 268 6.75 -2.15 15.28
C TYR A 268 7.10 -1.46 16.60
N ASN A 269 6.11 -1.24 17.48
CA ASN A 269 6.27 -0.62 18.80
C ASN A 269 6.96 0.76 18.71
N ILE A 270 6.45 1.64 17.85
CA ILE A 270 7.01 2.98 17.54
C ILE A 270 5.96 4.08 17.74
N TYR A 271 6.41 5.31 17.95
CA TYR A 271 5.58 6.49 17.68
C TYR A 271 5.60 6.77 16.17
N LEU A 272 4.43 6.81 15.54
CA LEU A 272 4.31 7.06 14.10
C LEU A 272 3.71 8.44 13.86
N VAL A 273 4.53 9.37 13.36
CA VAL A 273 4.08 10.63 12.76
C VAL A 273 3.78 10.32 11.30
N ALA A 274 2.53 10.02 11.02
CA ALA A 274 2.11 9.34 9.79
C ALA A 274 2.03 10.29 8.57
N GLY A 275 3.06 11.10 8.37
CA GLY A 275 3.18 11.95 7.19
C GLY A 275 1.99 12.87 7.05
N SER A 276 1.39 12.91 5.87
CA SER A 276 0.00 13.34 5.79
C SER A 276 -0.78 12.59 4.73
N VAL A 277 -2.11 12.65 4.86
CA VAL A 277 -3.09 12.01 3.97
C VAL A 277 -4.24 12.99 3.70
N PRO A 278 -4.98 12.83 2.58
CA PRO A 278 -6.23 13.54 2.39
C PRO A 278 -7.29 12.96 3.34
N GLU A 279 -7.69 13.74 4.35
CA GLU A 279 -8.78 13.39 5.26
C GLU A 279 -10.08 14.02 4.76
N LYS A 280 -11.17 13.25 4.73
CA LYS A 280 -12.53 13.77 4.53
C LYS A 280 -13.26 13.80 5.87
N ASP A 281 -13.89 14.93 6.21
CA ASP A 281 -14.76 15.02 7.39
C ASP A 281 -16.22 14.69 7.09
N ASP A 282 -17.05 14.66 8.14
CA ASP A 282 -18.48 14.33 8.05
C ASP A 282 -19.29 15.34 7.19
N GLU A 283 -18.76 16.55 6.98
CA GLU A 283 -19.36 17.59 6.13
C GLU A 283 -18.89 17.48 4.67
N GLY A 284 -18.01 16.52 4.35
CA GLY A 284 -17.44 16.30 3.02
C GLY A 284 -16.26 17.22 2.69
N ARG A 285 -15.73 17.97 3.66
CA ARG A 285 -14.54 18.82 3.46
C ARG A 285 -13.28 17.96 3.49
N VAL A 286 -12.34 18.27 2.59
CA VAL A 286 -11.06 17.55 2.49
C VAL A 286 -9.95 18.37 3.16
N TYR A 287 -9.07 17.72 3.92
CA TYR A 287 -7.95 18.34 4.64
C TYR A 287 -6.65 17.60 4.33
N ASN A 288 -5.52 18.30 4.45
CA ASN A 288 -4.20 17.68 4.49
C ASN A 288 -3.88 17.38 5.96
N THR A 289 -3.92 16.10 6.34
CA THR A 289 -3.94 15.69 7.75
C THR A 289 -2.81 14.74 8.08
N CYS A 290 -2.04 15.07 9.12
CA CYS A 290 -1.10 14.18 9.79
C CYS A 290 -1.76 13.54 11.01
N TYR A 291 -1.79 12.21 11.05
CA TYR A 291 -2.18 11.45 12.23
C TYR A 291 -0.94 11.03 13.02
N ILE A 292 -1.05 11.01 14.35
CA ILE A 292 0.04 10.61 15.25
C ILE A 292 -0.44 9.44 16.08
N PHE A 293 0.28 8.32 16.00
CA PHE A 293 -0.02 7.09 16.75
C PHE A 293 1.08 6.80 17.77
N ASP A 294 0.68 6.31 18.95
CA ASP A 294 1.60 5.78 19.95
C ASP A 294 2.03 4.34 19.65
N ARG A 295 2.92 3.81 20.50
CA ARG A 295 3.44 2.44 20.41
C ARG A 295 2.38 1.35 20.55
N GLN A 296 1.16 1.68 21.00
CA GLN A 296 0.04 0.75 21.11
C GLN A 296 -0.92 0.86 19.91
N GLY A 297 -0.63 1.75 18.96
CA GLY A 297 -1.47 2.06 17.81
C GLY A 297 -2.62 3.01 18.11
N VAL A 298 -2.63 3.66 19.29
CA VAL A 298 -3.66 4.63 19.65
C VAL A 298 -3.33 5.97 19.04
N GLN A 299 -4.31 6.62 18.40
CA GLN A 299 -4.15 7.98 17.90
C GLN A 299 -4.05 8.96 19.08
N ILE A 300 -2.87 9.56 19.26
CA ILE A 300 -2.56 10.54 20.31
C ILE A 300 -2.50 11.98 19.79
N GLY A 301 -2.61 12.16 18.48
CA GLY A 301 -2.65 13.49 17.86
C GLY A 301 -3.20 13.46 16.44
N LYS A 302 -3.73 14.62 16.04
CA LYS A 302 -4.17 14.90 14.66
C LYS A 302 -3.80 16.34 14.34
N HIS A 303 -3.18 16.56 13.19
CA HIS A 303 -2.81 17.87 12.71
C HIS A 303 -3.33 18.09 11.30
N ARG A 304 -4.27 19.02 11.13
CA ARG A 304 -4.71 19.51 9.82
C ARG A 304 -3.84 20.70 9.45
N LYS A 305 -3.23 20.68 8.26
CA LYS A 305 -2.36 21.73 7.73
C LYS A 305 -3.06 23.09 7.86
N THR A 306 -2.46 24.01 8.61
CA THR A 306 -3.10 25.28 8.95
C THR A 306 -2.87 26.31 7.85
N HIS A 307 -1.69 26.31 7.25
CA HIS A 307 -1.34 27.23 6.17
C HIS A 307 -1.31 26.49 4.83
N LEU A 308 -2.33 26.72 4.01
CA LEU A 308 -2.43 26.14 2.68
C LEU A 308 -1.44 26.78 1.71
N PHE A 309 -0.90 25.98 0.79
CA PHE A 309 0.08 26.38 -0.20
C PHE A 309 -0.59 27.02 -1.43
N ASP A 310 -0.88 28.30 -1.31
CA ASP A 310 -1.38 29.12 -2.42
C ASP A 310 -0.27 30.04 -2.92
N ILE A 311 0.40 29.64 -3.99
CA ILE A 311 1.46 30.43 -4.64
C ILE A 311 1.14 30.72 -6.09
N ASP A 312 1.49 31.92 -6.52
CA ASP A 312 1.48 32.33 -7.93
C ASP A 312 2.79 33.06 -8.24
N ILE A 313 3.84 32.29 -8.55
CA ILE A 313 5.15 32.86 -8.86
C ILE A 313 5.19 33.23 -10.34
N LYS A 314 5.27 34.52 -10.66
CA LYS A 314 5.34 35.01 -12.04
C LYS A 314 6.53 34.38 -12.79
N GLY A 315 6.22 33.55 -13.80
CA GLY A 315 7.23 32.81 -14.58
C GLY A 315 7.78 31.55 -13.89
N GLY A 316 7.21 31.17 -12.74
CA GLY A 316 7.51 29.95 -11.99
C GLY A 316 6.27 29.07 -11.83
N GLN A 317 6.16 28.39 -10.68
CA GLN A 317 5.04 27.50 -10.40
C GLN A 317 3.85 28.28 -9.82
N SER A 318 2.65 27.94 -10.28
CA SER A 318 1.37 28.35 -9.70
C SER A 318 0.71 27.10 -9.10
N PHE A 319 0.33 27.14 -7.83
CA PHE A 319 -0.31 26.03 -7.12
C PHE A 319 -1.26 26.60 -6.07
N LYS A 320 -2.48 26.08 -5.98
CA LYS A 320 -3.50 26.53 -5.03
C LYS A 320 -4.12 25.34 -4.32
N GLU A 321 -3.61 25.00 -3.16
CA GLU A 321 -4.20 23.95 -2.32
C GLU A 321 -5.64 24.28 -1.93
N SER A 322 -5.95 25.57 -1.73
CA SER A 322 -7.28 26.03 -1.30
C SER A 322 -8.40 25.81 -2.32
N ASP A 323 -8.09 25.44 -3.57
CA ASP A 323 -9.09 25.04 -4.56
C ASP A 323 -9.80 23.75 -4.14
N THR A 324 -9.19 22.94 -3.27
CA THR A 324 -9.71 21.61 -2.91
C THR A 324 -9.59 21.28 -1.42
N LEU A 325 -8.55 21.77 -0.76
CA LEU A 325 -8.28 21.51 0.65
C LEU A 325 -8.82 22.62 1.55
N THR A 326 -9.27 22.22 2.73
CA THR A 326 -9.70 23.10 3.81
C THR A 326 -8.56 23.28 4.82
N ALA A 327 -8.36 24.50 5.28
CA ALA A 327 -7.34 24.80 6.29
C ALA A 327 -7.72 24.21 7.66
N GLY A 328 -6.71 23.71 8.36
CA GLY A 328 -6.80 23.41 9.78
C GLY A 328 -6.96 24.68 10.62
N ASN A 329 -7.33 24.51 11.89
CA ASN A 329 -7.68 25.60 12.80
C ASN A 329 -6.87 25.58 14.11
N SER A 330 -5.84 24.75 14.22
CA SER A 330 -5.06 24.59 15.46
C SER A 330 -3.66 24.04 15.20
N GLY A 331 -2.70 24.46 16.03
CA GLY A 331 -1.40 23.80 16.15
C GLY A 331 -1.50 22.54 17.01
N THR A 332 -0.69 21.53 16.69
CA THR A 332 -0.74 20.21 17.34
C THR A 332 0.54 19.94 18.12
N VAL A 333 0.40 19.76 19.43
CA VAL A 333 1.46 19.28 20.34
C VAL A 333 0.94 18.05 21.06
N PHE A 334 1.73 16.98 21.11
CA PHE A 334 1.36 15.69 21.68
C PHE A 334 2.39 15.22 22.71
N GLU A 335 1.95 14.39 23.65
CA GLU A 335 2.75 13.89 24.76
C GLU A 335 3.42 12.56 24.41
N THR A 336 4.66 12.39 24.85
CA THR A 336 5.44 11.15 24.70
C THR A 336 6.27 10.90 25.96
N GLU A 337 6.87 9.73 26.09
CA GLU A 337 7.81 9.43 27.19
C GLU A 337 9.07 10.33 27.19
N PHE A 338 9.34 11.01 26.08
CA PHE A 338 10.47 11.93 25.89
C PHE A 338 10.08 13.41 26.10
N GLY A 339 8.82 13.68 26.46
CA GLY A 339 8.24 15.01 26.58
C GLY A 339 7.32 15.38 25.41
N ARG A 340 7.01 16.67 25.30
CA ARG A 340 6.09 17.18 24.28
C ARG A 340 6.75 17.35 22.94
N MET A 341 6.05 16.94 21.89
CA MET A 341 6.47 17.04 20.50
C MET A 341 5.43 17.78 19.67
N GLY A 342 5.87 18.52 18.64
CA GLY A 342 4.98 19.25 17.73
C GLY A 342 4.95 18.63 16.33
N VAL A 343 3.89 18.92 15.58
CA VAL A 343 3.78 18.58 14.15
C VAL A 343 3.38 19.80 13.34
N MET A 344 4.02 19.98 12.19
CA MET A 344 3.67 20.93 11.14
C MET A 344 3.60 20.20 9.81
N ILE A 345 2.86 20.74 8.83
CA ILE A 345 2.90 20.21 7.46
C ILE A 345 3.42 21.28 6.51
N CYS A 346 4.55 20.98 5.87
CA CYS A 346 5.12 21.73 4.75
C CYS A 346 5.12 23.25 4.92
N PHE A 347 4.15 23.93 4.30
CA PHE A 347 4.06 25.39 4.27
C PHE A 347 3.93 26.02 5.66
N ASP A 348 3.44 25.28 6.66
CA ASP A 348 3.40 25.70 8.07
C ASP A 348 4.78 26.14 8.59
N ILE A 349 5.87 25.52 8.12
CA ILE A 349 7.23 25.88 8.56
C ILE A 349 7.58 27.33 8.22
N ARG A 350 6.93 27.95 7.23
CA ARG A 350 7.20 29.33 6.82
C ARG A 350 6.76 30.37 7.83
N PHE A 351 5.94 30.00 8.82
CA PHE A 351 5.36 30.90 9.81
C PHE A 351 6.07 30.70 11.17
N PRO A 352 7.05 31.56 11.53
CA PRO A 352 7.83 31.39 12.76
C PRO A 352 6.98 31.38 14.04
N GLU A 353 5.87 32.13 14.04
CA GLU A 353 4.93 32.23 15.15
C GLU A 353 4.34 30.86 15.48
N PHE A 354 4.04 30.06 14.45
CA PHE A 354 3.46 28.73 14.61
C PHE A 354 4.40 27.77 15.35
N ALA A 355 5.70 27.81 15.02
CA ALA A 355 6.72 27.03 15.72
C ALA A 355 6.89 27.53 17.15
N ARG A 356 6.91 28.85 17.32
CA ARG A 356 7.05 29.45 18.64
C ARG A 356 5.89 29.08 19.56
N MET A 357 4.66 29.03 19.03
CA MET A 357 3.48 28.64 19.81
C MET A 357 3.59 27.21 20.32
N MET A 358 3.99 26.25 19.47
CA MET A 358 4.21 24.86 19.89
C MET A 358 5.32 24.75 20.95
N VAL A 359 6.39 25.54 20.82
CA VAL A 359 7.50 25.57 21.79
C VAL A 359 7.06 26.19 23.11
N ASN A 360 6.20 27.22 23.10
CA ASN A 360 5.60 27.77 24.31
C ASN A 360 4.69 26.74 25.02
N ASP A 361 4.08 25.81 24.27
CA ASP A 361 3.32 24.69 24.82
C ASP A 361 4.22 23.54 25.34
N GLY A 362 5.54 23.68 25.22
CA GLY A 362 6.54 22.75 25.74
C GLY A 362 7.18 21.85 24.68
N ALA A 363 6.90 22.04 23.39
CA ALA A 363 7.51 21.21 22.35
C ALA A 363 9.04 21.28 22.38
N ARG A 364 9.68 20.10 22.42
CA ARG A 364 11.14 19.91 22.41
C ARG A 364 11.67 19.55 21.03
N MET A 365 10.80 19.00 20.19
CA MET A 365 11.06 18.64 18.81
C MET A 365 9.81 18.89 17.97
N ILE A 366 9.99 19.30 16.72
CA ILE A 366 8.89 19.45 15.75
C ILE A 366 9.17 18.58 14.52
N PHE A 367 8.19 17.76 14.17
CA PHE A 367 8.20 16.92 12.98
C PHE A 367 7.48 17.65 11.83
N VAL A 368 8.05 17.56 10.62
CA VAL A 368 7.54 18.27 9.44
C VAL A 368 7.50 17.35 8.22
N PRO A 369 6.41 16.59 8.02
CA PRO A 369 6.10 16.00 6.72
C PRO A 369 5.93 17.12 5.68
N ALA A 370 6.69 17.07 4.60
CA ALA A 370 6.65 18.15 3.61
C ALA A 370 7.14 17.76 2.21
N ALA A 371 6.55 18.36 1.18
CA ALA A 371 7.04 18.28 -0.19
C ALA A 371 7.33 19.69 -0.74
N PHE A 372 8.58 20.17 -0.65
CA PHE A 372 8.97 21.44 -1.30
C PHE A 372 9.24 21.22 -2.79
N ASN A 373 8.97 22.23 -3.62
CA ASN A 373 9.22 22.16 -5.07
C ASN A 373 10.68 22.53 -5.43
N MET A 374 11.04 22.36 -6.70
CA MET A 374 12.38 22.66 -7.23
C MET A 374 12.78 24.15 -7.20
N THR A 375 11.84 25.08 -6.98
CA THR A 375 12.14 26.51 -6.87
C THR A 375 12.46 26.89 -5.43
N THR A 376 11.62 26.44 -4.49
CA THR A 376 11.68 26.82 -3.09
C THR A 376 12.52 25.87 -2.25
N GLY A 377 12.68 24.61 -2.66
CA GLY A 377 13.51 23.62 -2.01
C GLY A 377 14.96 24.09 -1.87
N PRO A 378 15.68 24.33 -2.99
CA PRO A 378 17.08 24.76 -2.94
C PRO A 378 17.32 26.05 -2.15
N ALA A 379 16.36 26.97 -2.18
CA ALA A 379 16.51 28.28 -1.55
C ALA A 379 16.10 28.30 -0.07
N HIS A 380 15.07 27.55 0.31
CA HIS A 380 14.39 27.74 1.59
C HIS A 380 14.36 26.51 2.49
N TRP A 381 14.54 25.28 1.96
CA TRP A 381 14.37 24.06 2.74
C TRP A 381 15.30 24.01 3.95
N GLU A 382 16.61 23.86 3.71
CA GLU A 382 17.62 23.78 4.77
C GLU A 382 17.58 25.01 5.70
N LEU A 383 17.47 26.20 5.10
CA LEU A 383 17.41 27.47 5.84
C LEU A 383 16.24 27.49 6.83
N SER A 384 15.06 27.04 6.43
CA SER A 384 13.86 27.03 7.29
C SER A 384 14.06 26.10 8.49
N PHE A 385 14.51 24.85 8.27
CA PHE A 385 14.73 23.89 9.35
C PHE A 385 15.79 24.36 10.35
N ARG A 386 16.91 24.89 9.85
CA ARG A 386 17.97 25.43 10.71
C ARG A 386 17.51 26.63 11.52
N THR A 387 16.75 27.53 10.90
CA THR A 387 16.25 28.75 11.56
C THR A 387 15.22 28.42 12.64
N ARG A 388 14.26 27.52 12.35
CA ARG A 388 13.25 27.10 13.34
C ARG A 388 13.88 26.38 14.53
N ALA A 389 14.87 25.52 14.28
CA ALA A 389 15.63 24.85 15.32
C ALA A 389 16.42 25.83 16.19
N LEU A 390 17.17 26.76 15.56
CA LEU A 390 18.00 27.76 16.24
C LEU A 390 17.16 28.71 17.10
N ASP A 391 16.16 29.37 16.52
CA ASP A 391 15.40 30.42 17.21
C ASP A 391 14.60 29.85 18.39
N ASN A 392 14.17 28.59 18.28
CA ASN A 392 13.36 27.92 19.31
C ASN A 392 14.17 27.01 20.23
N GLN A 393 15.46 26.77 19.93
CA GLN A 393 16.32 25.82 20.65
C GLN A 393 15.63 24.46 20.82
N ILE A 394 15.25 23.85 19.69
CA ILE A 394 14.59 22.54 19.59
C ILE A 394 15.20 21.72 18.45
N TYR A 395 14.95 20.42 18.46
CA TYR A 395 15.20 19.59 17.29
C TYR A 395 14.12 19.78 16.22
N MET A 396 14.48 19.63 14.94
CA MET A 396 13.52 19.55 13.84
C MET A 396 13.82 18.33 12.96
N LEU A 397 12.78 17.63 12.51
CA LEU A 397 12.90 16.53 11.55
C LEU A 397 11.92 16.73 10.40
N GLY A 398 12.45 16.92 9.19
CA GLY A 398 11.69 17.02 7.96
C GLY A 398 11.73 15.71 7.18
N CYS A 399 10.58 15.20 6.77
CA CYS A 399 10.46 14.04 5.89
C CYS A 399 9.82 14.46 4.56
N ALA A 400 10.52 14.23 3.46
CA ALA A 400 10.07 14.59 2.12
C ALA A 400 9.98 13.38 1.19
N PRO A 401 9.02 13.37 0.23
CA PRO A 401 9.02 12.37 -0.83
C PRO A 401 10.30 12.48 -1.67
N ALA A 402 10.80 11.33 -2.14
CA ALA A 402 11.88 11.28 -3.11
C ALA A 402 11.50 12.04 -4.40
N ARG A 403 12.50 12.53 -5.12
CA ARG A 403 12.28 13.27 -6.36
C ARG A 403 11.83 12.32 -7.47
N ASN A 404 10.64 12.58 -8.01
CA ASN A 404 10.13 11.89 -9.20
C ASN A 404 9.93 12.89 -10.35
N PRO A 405 10.80 12.88 -11.39
CA PRO A 405 10.66 13.77 -12.54
C PRO A 405 9.39 13.56 -13.38
N ALA A 406 8.74 12.39 -13.25
CA ALA A 406 7.49 12.07 -13.95
C ALA A 406 6.24 12.52 -13.16
N ALA A 407 6.39 12.96 -11.92
CA ALA A 407 5.27 13.48 -11.13
C ALA A 407 4.89 14.89 -11.57
N SER A 408 3.61 15.22 -11.49
CA SER A 408 3.09 16.58 -11.72
C SER A 408 3.70 17.62 -10.77
N TYR A 409 3.98 17.19 -9.53
CA TYR A 409 4.66 17.98 -8.52
C TYR A 409 5.99 17.32 -8.19
N ILE A 410 7.08 17.97 -8.60
CA ILE A 410 8.43 17.44 -8.41
C ILE A 410 8.95 17.88 -7.04
N SER A 411 9.00 16.92 -6.11
CA SER A 411 9.59 17.11 -4.78
C SER A 411 11.10 17.40 -4.87
N TRP A 412 11.56 18.32 -4.02
CA TRP A 412 12.97 18.60 -3.82
C TRP A 412 13.71 17.42 -3.19
N GLY A 413 13.05 16.64 -2.33
CA GLY A 413 13.63 15.56 -1.52
C GLY A 413 14.33 16.10 -0.28
N HIS A 414 15.51 15.56 0.05
CA HIS A 414 16.40 16.08 1.10
C HIS A 414 15.80 16.06 2.51
N SER A 415 15.13 14.97 2.91
CA SER A 415 14.74 14.75 4.31
C SER A 415 15.89 15.10 5.26
N ILE A 416 15.61 15.86 6.32
CA ILE A 416 16.62 16.63 7.08
C ILE A 416 16.37 16.55 8.58
N PHE A 417 17.46 16.49 9.36
CA PHE A 417 17.42 16.56 10.82
C PHE A 417 18.36 17.66 11.32
N THR A 418 17.84 18.58 12.13
CA THR A 418 18.60 19.71 12.70
C THR A 418 18.56 19.72 14.23
N ASP A 419 19.67 20.15 14.84
CA ASP A 419 19.83 20.26 16.29
C ASP A 419 19.40 21.64 16.84
N PRO A 420 19.24 21.78 18.18
CA PRO A 420 18.89 23.05 18.84
C PRO A 420 19.87 24.21 18.61
N TRP A 421 21.05 23.96 18.03
CA TRP A 421 22.02 25.00 17.65
C TRP A 421 21.93 25.38 16.16
N GLY A 422 20.92 24.87 15.45
CA GLY A 422 20.70 25.14 14.02
C GLY A 422 21.69 24.43 13.09
N ARG A 423 22.37 23.38 13.56
CA ARG A 423 23.26 22.55 12.73
C ARG A 423 22.46 21.43 12.08
N VAL A 424 22.77 21.14 10.82
CA VAL A 424 22.26 19.94 10.14
C VAL A 424 23.06 18.74 10.62
N ARG A 425 22.36 17.76 11.20
CA ARG A 425 22.95 16.53 11.73
C ARG A 425 22.86 15.37 10.75
N GLY A 426 21.86 15.41 9.87
CA GLY A 426 21.70 14.47 8.77
C GLY A 426 20.79 15.07 7.69
N MET A 427 21.09 14.76 6.44
CA MET A 427 20.28 15.15 5.29
C MET A 427 20.47 14.12 4.18
N LEU A 428 19.37 13.63 3.60
CA LEU A 428 19.41 12.79 2.40
C LEU A 428 19.64 13.64 1.15
N ASP A 429 19.91 12.97 0.03
CA ASP A 429 19.86 13.57 -1.30
C ASP A 429 18.42 13.56 -1.84
N GLU A 430 18.26 13.68 -3.16
CA GLU A 430 16.95 13.60 -3.80
C GLU A 430 16.38 12.19 -3.95
N SER A 431 17.19 11.16 -3.70
CA SER A 431 16.83 9.77 -3.94
C SER A 431 15.99 9.21 -2.80
N GLU A 432 15.35 8.08 -3.07
CA GLU A 432 14.64 7.33 -2.05
C GLU A 432 15.61 6.73 -1.03
N GLY A 433 15.30 6.86 0.26
CA GLY A 433 16.18 6.39 1.33
C GLY A 433 15.62 6.66 2.73
N ILE A 434 16.34 6.12 3.73
CA ILE A 434 15.97 6.22 5.15
C ILE A 434 17.01 7.09 5.86
N LEU A 435 16.55 8.13 6.57
CA LEU A 435 17.38 8.94 7.46
C LEU A 435 17.16 8.48 8.91
N ILE A 436 18.18 7.91 9.54
CA ILE A 436 18.17 7.56 10.97
C ILE A 436 19.09 8.52 11.72
N CYS A 437 18.54 9.16 12.75
CA CYS A 437 19.22 10.16 13.55
C CYS A 437 18.88 9.98 15.04
N GLU A 438 19.74 10.50 15.92
CA GLU A 438 19.55 10.49 17.37
C GLU A 438 19.37 11.93 17.89
N ALA A 439 18.37 12.14 18.75
CA ALA A 439 18.11 13.40 19.43
C ALA A 439 18.55 13.32 20.89
N ASP A 440 19.55 14.12 21.26
CA ASP A 440 20.05 14.20 22.63
C ASP A 440 19.32 15.32 23.39
N LEU A 441 18.38 14.91 24.22
CA LEU A 441 17.56 15.81 25.02
C LEU A 441 18.32 16.46 26.18
N ASP A 442 19.47 15.94 26.58
CA ASP A 442 20.33 16.59 27.56
C ASP A 442 21.13 17.72 26.91
N TYR A 443 21.61 17.52 25.68
CA TYR A 443 22.22 18.59 24.88
C TYR A 443 21.25 19.76 24.63
N GLU A 444 19.96 19.49 24.37
CA GLU A 444 18.95 20.56 24.28
C GLU A 444 18.88 21.40 25.57
N ASN A 445 18.89 20.75 26.73
CA ASN A 445 18.86 21.43 28.03
C ASN A 445 20.12 22.29 28.21
N GLU A 446 21.31 21.75 27.92
CA GLU A 446 22.57 22.47 27.98
C GLU A 446 22.54 23.75 27.13
N ILE A 447 22.05 23.65 25.89
CA ILE A 447 21.97 24.78 24.95
C ILE A 447 21.03 25.87 25.48
N ARG A 448 19.88 25.48 26.05
CA ARG A 448 18.93 26.41 26.67
C ARG A 448 19.44 27.03 27.97
N GLU A 449 20.38 26.39 28.65
CA GLU A 449 21.05 26.96 29.84
C GLU A 449 22.17 27.94 29.46
N GLN A 450 23.01 27.57 28.49
CA GLN A 450 24.14 28.39 28.04
C GLN A 450 23.68 29.65 27.30
N LEU A 451 22.63 29.54 26.48
CA LEU A 451 22.06 30.65 25.72
C LEU A 451 20.53 30.66 25.91
N PRO A 452 19.99 31.24 26.99
CA PRO A 452 18.58 31.08 27.35
C PRO A 452 17.62 31.97 26.54
N LEU A 453 17.55 31.77 25.22
CA LEU A 453 16.76 32.60 24.30
C LEU A 453 15.28 32.64 24.70
N LEU A 454 14.71 31.49 25.07
CA LEU A 454 13.31 31.37 25.45
C LEU A 454 12.97 32.19 26.71
N LYS A 455 13.87 32.18 27.71
CA LYS A 455 13.70 32.91 28.98
C LYS A 455 13.96 34.40 28.82
N ALA A 456 14.81 34.79 27.86
CA ALA A 456 15.17 36.18 27.60
C ALA A 456 14.09 36.96 26.82
N ARG A 457 13.00 36.31 26.40
CA ARG A 457 11.90 36.95 25.66
C ARG A 457 11.21 38.02 26.50
N ARG A 458 11.00 39.18 25.89
CA ARG A 458 10.34 40.35 26.48
C ARG A 458 8.83 40.27 26.32
N ASN A 459 8.19 39.39 27.10
CA ASN A 459 6.73 39.17 27.07
C ASN A 459 5.90 40.39 27.55
N ASP A 460 6.59 41.39 28.10
CA ASP A 460 6.06 42.73 28.40
C ASP A 460 6.00 43.64 27.17
N VAL A 461 6.81 43.38 26.14
CA VAL A 461 6.87 44.15 24.89
C VAL A 461 6.04 43.51 23.79
N TYR A 462 6.05 42.18 23.70
CA TYR A 462 5.29 41.43 22.69
C TYR A 462 4.74 40.13 23.27
N ARG A 463 3.63 39.65 22.71
CA ARG A 463 3.06 38.33 23.04
C ARG A 463 2.67 37.61 21.77
N ILE A 464 2.70 36.29 21.83
CA ILE A 464 2.16 35.42 20.80
C ILE A 464 1.05 34.62 21.47
N GLU A 465 -0.19 34.89 21.08
CA GLU A 465 -1.41 34.34 21.67
C GLU A 465 -2.09 33.39 20.68
N LYS A 466 -2.84 32.42 21.20
CA LYS A 466 -3.58 31.41 20.43
C LYS A 466 -4.95 31.91 20.01
#